data_AF-H8H0F6-F1
#
_entry.id   AF-H8H0F6-F1
#
_cell.length_a   1.000
_cell.length_b   1.000
_cell.length_c   1.000
_cell.angle_alpha   90.00
_cell.angle_beta   90.00
_cell.angle_gamma   90.00
#
_symmetry.space_group_name_H-M   'P 1'
#
loop_
_entity.id
_entity.type
_entity.pdbx_description
1 polymer ?
#
loop_
_entity_poly.entity_id
_entity_poly.type
_entity_poly.pdbx_seq_one_letter_code
_entity_poly.pdbx_strand_id
1 'polypeptide(L)'
;MTPSELAAVREGRLPWRTAAELTRLPEGEDRTALLRQAEADDLSTAQVGRRVRELQGSDAFALRARQLLSEIKPARLTALSPERREQAERLLTELADLLRS
;
A
#
# COMPACT_ATOMS: atom_id res chain seq x y z
N MET A 1 3.80 16.77 5.37
CA MET A 1 2.54 17.19 6.03
C MET A 1 1.94 18.29 5.20
N THR A 2 0.63 18.22 4.97
CA THR A 2 -0.12 19.25 4.25
C THR A 2 -0.44 20.41 5.19
N PRO A 3 -0.79 21.61 4.66
CA PRO A 3 -1.24 22.73 5.48
C PRO A 3 -2.43 22.38 6.38
N SER A 4 -3.35 21.54 5.91
CA SER A 4 -4.54 21.13 6.65
C SER A 4 -4.21 20.25 7.86
N GLU A 5 -3.26 19.32 7.73
CA GLU A 5 -2.79 18.52 8.87
C GLU A 5 -2.04 19.36 9.89
N LEU A 6 -1.23 20.34 9.42
CA LEU A 6 -0.55 21.28 10.31
C LEU A 6 -1.55 22.15 11.09
N ALA A 7 -2.63 22.59 10.44
CA ALA A 7 -3.71 23.33 11.10
C ALA A 7 -4.41 22.48 12.16
N ALA A 8 -4.79 21.24 11.82
CA ALA A 8 -5.43 20.31 12.75
C ALA A 8 -4.59 20.05 14.01
N VAL A 9 -3.26 19.95 13.88
CA VAL A 9 -2.37 19.83 15.04
C VAL A 9 -2.27 21.11 15.85
N ARG A 10 -2.12 22.26 15.20
CA ARG A 10 -2.01 23.56 15.88
C ARG A 10 -3.26 23.92 16.67
N GLU A 11 -4.43 23.54 16.14
CA GLU A 11 -5.73 23.76 16.75
C GLU A 11 -6.09 22.69 17.79
N GLY A 12 -5.22 21.70 18.02
CA GLY A 12 -5.44 20.63 18.98
C GLY A 12 -6.49 19.59 18.57
N ARG A 13 -6.97 19.62 17.32
CA ARG A 13 -7.94 18.66 16.76
C ARG A 13 -7.31 17.31 16.42
N LEU A 14 -5.99 17.27 16.26
CA LEU A 14 -5.26 16.05 15.94
C LEU A 14 -3.91 16.01 16.68
N PRO A 15 -3.56 14.92 17.38
CA PRO A 15 -2.23 14.78 17.97
C PRO A 15 -1.12 14.78 16.90
N TRP A 16 0.03 15.40 17.19
CA TRP A 16 1.19 15.41 16.29
C TRP A 16 1.60 14.01 15.81
N ARG A 17 1.58 13.02 16.70
CA ARG A 17 1.91 11.63 16.37
C ARG A 17 0.94 11.01 15.36
N THR A 18 -0.35 11.35 15.45
CA THR A 18 -1.37 10.89 14.50
C THR A 18 -1.19 11.57 13.14
N ALA A 19 -0.88 12.87 13.12
CA ALA A 19 -0.57 13.57 11.88
C ALA A 19 0.69 13.02 11.18
N ALA A 20 1.70 12.62 11.96
CA ALA A 20 2.91 11.97 11.44
C ALA A 20 2.60 10.63 10.76
N GLU A 21 1.66 9.83 11.27
CA GLU A 21 1.24 8.58 10.63
C GLU A 21 0.62 8.83 9.25
N LEU A 22 -0.20 9.87 9.08
CA LEU A 22 -0.80 10.23 7.79
C LEU A 22 0.25 10.54 6.71
N THR A 23 1.42 11.06 7.07
CA THR A 23 2.51 11.36 6.13
C THR A 23 3.10 10.13 5.43
N ARG A 24 2.82 8.93 5.94
CA ARG A 24 3.21 7.67 5.29
C ARG A 24 2.38 7.38 4.04
N LEU A 25 1.22 8.01 3.88
CA LEU A 25 0.45 8.01 2.65
C LEU A 25 0.88 9.19 1.76
N PRO A 26 0.93 8.99 0.42
CA PRO A 26 1.09 10.12 -0.49
C PRO A 26 -0.05 11.12 -0.32
N GLU A 27 0.18 12.37 -0.70
CA GLU A 27 -0.89 13.36 -0.74
C GLU A 27 -1.93 12.96 -1.78
N GLY A 28 -3.21 13.01 -1.41
CA GLY A 28 -4.30 12.52 -2.24
C GLY A 28 -5.61 12.34 -1.47
N GLU A 29 -6.59 11.74 -2.13
CA GLU A 29 -7.94 11.56 -1.60
C GLU A 29 -7.95 10.67 -0.36
N ASP A 30 -7.23 9.54 -0.37
CA ASP A 30 -7.20 8.60 0.75
C ASP A 30 -6.64 9.22 2.03
N ARG A 31 -5.53 9.96 1.90
CA ARG A 31 -4.93 10.67 3.03
C ARG A 31 -5.84 11.76 3.57
N THR A 32 -6.52 12.48 2.68
CA THR A 32 -7.48 13.53 3.05
C THR A 32 -8.71 12.95 3.72
N ALA A 33 -9.22 11.81 3.24
CA ALA A 33 -10.33 11.08 3.82
C ALA A 33 -9.97 10.56 5.22
N LEU A 34 -8.77 9.98 5.38
CA LEU A 34 -8.30 9.49 6.67
C LEU A 34 -8.07 10.61 7.69
N LEU A 35 -7.62 11.80 7.24
CA LEU A 35 -7.55 12.99 8.10
C LEU A 35 -8.94 13.38 8.62
N ARG A 36 -9.93 13.53 7.73
CA ARG A 36 -11.31 13.87 8.14
C ARG A 36 -11.90 12.82 9.07
N GLN A 37 -11.64 11.54 8.80
CA GLN A 37 -12.09 10.46 9.66
C GLN A 37 -11.42 10.52 11.03
N ALA A 38 -10.11 10.78 11.08
CA ALA A 38 -9.39 10.90 12.35
C ALA A 38 -9.91 12.05 13.22
N GLU A 39 -10.31 13.16 12.61
CA GLU A 39 -10.92 14.31 13.30
C GLU A 39 -12.36 14.04 13.76
N ALA A 40 -13.17 13.37 12.93
CA ALA A 40 -14.58 13.12 13.23
C ALA A 40 -14.79 12.00 14.26
N ASP A 41 -14.02 10.92 14.16
CA ASP A 41 -14.17 9.71 14.99
C ASP A 41 -13.18 9.67 16.17
N ASP A 42 -12.38 10.74 16.36
CA ASP A 42 -11.30 10.85 17.35
C ASP A 42 -10.37 9.62 17.35
N LEU A 43 -9.88 9.25 16.16
CA LEU A 43 -9.08 8.05 15.99
C LEU A 43 -7.75 8.17 16.72
N SER A 44 -7.42 7.15 17.52
CA SER A 44 -6.10 7.01 18.11
C SER A 44 -5.02 6.85 17.04
N THR A 45 -3.78 7.24 17.37
CA THR A 45 -2.61 7.03 16.49
C THR A 45 -2.48 5.58 16.02
N ALA A 46 -2.83 4.61 16.87
CA ALA A 46 -2.78 3.19 16.52
C ALA A 46 -3.86 2.78 15.50
N GLN A 47 -5.07 3.37 15.56
CA GLN A 47 -6.12 3.15 14.56
C GLN A 47 -5.73 3.78 13.22
N VAL A 48 -5.22 5.01 13.23
CA VAL A 48 -4.72 5.67 12.00
C VAL A 48 -3.58 4.86 11.39
N GLY A 49 -2.60 4.41 12.18
CA GLY A 49 -1.50 3.58 11.69
C GLY A 49 -1.94 2.22 11.13
N ARG A 50 -3.02 1.60 11.65
CA ARG A 50 -3.64 0.42 11.04
C ARG A 50 -4.26 0.76 9.69
N ARG A 51 -5.03 1.85 9.61
CA ARG A 51 -5.72 2.26 8.38
C ARG A 51 -4.75 2.67 7.28
N VAL A 52 -3.66 3.36 7.63
CA VAL A 52 -2.53 3.64 6.74
C VAL A 52 -1.94 2.35 6.18
N ARG A 53 -1.69 1.33 7.01
CA ARG A 53 -1.17 0.04 6.54
C ARG A 53 -2.16 -0.72 5.65
N GLU A 54 -3.45 -0.61 5.90
CA GLU A 54 -4.49 -1.21 5.05
C GLU A 54 -4.53 -0.54 3.68
N LEU A 55 -4.48 0.80 3.63
CA LEU A 55 -4.41 1.58 2.40
C LEU A 55 -3.11 1.32 1.63
N GLN A 56 -1.98 1.19 2.33
CA GLN A 56 -0.70 0.80 1.72
C GLN A 56 -0.66 -0.68 1.32
N GLY A 57 -1.44 -1.54 1.98
CA GLY A 57 -1.37 -2.99 1.90
C GLY A 57 -1.79 -3.57 0.55
N SER A 58 -2.56 -2.82 -0.24
CA SER A 58 -2.90 -3.19 -1.61
C SER A 58 -1.78 -2.80 -2.59
N ASP A 59 -1.32 -1.55 -2.54
CA ASP A 59 -0.38 -1.02 -3.54
C ASP A 59 1.08 -1.40 -3.28
N ALA A 60 1.52 -1.45 -2.02
CA ALA A 60 2.91 -1.80 -1.70
C ALA A 60 3.20 -3.29 -1.91
N PHE A 61 2.22 -4.17 -1.62
CA PHE A 61 2.31 -5.58 -1.95
C PHE A 61 2.28 -5.79 -3.46
N ALA A 62 1.34 -5.16 -4.17
CA ALA A 62 1.24 -5.28 -5.62
C ALA A 62 2.51 -4.77 -6.33
N LEU A 63 3.08 -3.64 -5.89
CA LEU A 63 4.31 -3.10 -6.46
C LEU A 63 5.50 -4.04 -6.23
N ARG A 64 5.68 -4.55 -5.01
CA ARG A 64 6.76 -5.48 -4.67
C ARG A 64 6.59 -6.82 -5.38
N ALA A 65 5.36 -7.33 -5.50
CA ALA A 65 5.07 -8.56 -6.23
C ALA A 65 5.35 -8.39 -7.73
N ARG A 66 4.96 -7.26 -8.35
CA ARG A 66 5.30 -6.93 -9.75
C ARG A 66 6.82 -6.84 -9.96
N GLN A 67 7.55 -6.22 -9.04
CA GLN A 67 9.01 -6.16 -9.09
C GLN A 67 9.64 -7.56 -9.03
N LEU A 68 9.25 -8.39 -8.07
CA LEU A 68 9.75 -9.75 -7.93
C LEU A 68 9.40 -10.62 -9.15
N LEU A 69 8.21 -10.46 -9.74
CA LEU A 69 7.82 -11.14 -10.97
C LEU A 69 8.71 -10.74 -12.16
N SER A 70 9.01 -9.43 -12.30
CA SER A 70 9.88 -8.92 -13.35
C SER A 70 11.34 -9.40 -13.22
N GLU A 71 11.76 -9.75 -12.00
CA GLU A 71 13.10 -10.27 -11.70
C GLU A 71 13.22 -11.79 -11.89
N ILE A 72 12.12 -12.51 -12.15
CA ILE A 72 12.17 -13.94 -12.51
C ILE A 72 12.84 -14.05 -13.89
N LYS A 73 14.15 -14.28 -13.87
CA LYS A 73 14.95 -14.44 -15.09
C LYS A 73 14.39 -15.58 -15.93
N PRO A 74 14.20 -15.40 -17.26
CA PRO A 74 13.81 -16.47 -18.18
C PRO A 74 14.66 -17.74 -18.04
N ALA A 75 15.95 -17.56 -17.72
CA ALA A 75 16.91 -18.65 -17.47
C ALA A 75 16.49 -19.64 -16.37
N ARG A 76 15.71 -19.19 -15.35
CA ARG A 76 15.21 -20.07 -14.28
C ARG A 76 14.03 -20.93 -14.73
N LEU A 77 13.20 -20.41 -15.64
CA LEU A 77 12.08 -21.14 -16.23
C LEU A 77 12.56 -22.15 -17.28
N THR A 78 13.61 -21.81 -18.02
CA THR A 78 14.22 -22.72 -19.02
C THR A 78 14.93 -23.94 -18.40
N ALA A 79 15.29 -23.87 -17.11
CA ALA A 79 15.89 -24.99 -16.38
C ALA A 79 14.84 -26.02 -15.90
N LEU A 80 13.55 -25.70 -15.99
CA LEU A 80 12.46 -26.62 -15.64
C LEU A 80 12.16 -27.59 -16.78
N SER A 81 11.62 -28.77 -16.43
CA SER A 81 11.04 -29.69 -17.41
C SER A 81 9.89 -28.99 -18.18
N PRO A 82 9.58 -29.43 -19.40
CA PRO A 82 8.56 -28.78 -20.24
C PRO A 82 7.22 -28.58 -19.52
N GLU A 83 6.73 -29.60 -18.81
CA GLU A 83 5.44 -29.54 -18.11
C GLU A 83 5.47 -28.53 -16.95
N ARG A 84 6.58 -28.51 -16.19
CA ARG A 84 6.73 -27.58 -15.06
C ARG A 84 6.94 -26.15 -15.51
N ARG A 85 7.59 -25.93 -16.66
CA ARG A 85 7.73 -24.60 -17.26
C ARG A 85 6.37 -24.04 -17.66
N GLU A 86 5.58 -24.83 -18.38
CA GLU A 86 4.26 -24.42 -18.84
C GLU A 86 3.33 -24.10 -17.66
N GLN A 87 3.38 -24.91 -16.60
CA GLN A 87 2.62 -24.64 -15.38
C GLN A 87 3.10 -23.40 -14.63
N ALA A 88 4.42 -23.15 -14.57
CA ALA A 88 4.97 -21.94 -13.97
C ALA A 88 4.55 -20.68 -14.76
N GLU A 89 4.61 -20.71 -16.09
CA GLU A 89 4.17 -19.60 -16.95
C GLU A 89 2.67 -19.29 -16.76
N ARG A 90 1.83 -20.32 -16.64
CA ARG A 90 0.40 -20.18 -16.37
C ARG A 90 0.13 -19.51 -15.02
N LEU A 91 0.77 -19.97 -13.95
CA LEU A 91 0.63 -19.41 -12.61
C LEU A 91 1.14 -17.97 -12.49
N LEU A 92 2.25 -17.65 -13.18
CA LEU A 92 2.79 -16.29 -13.23
C LEU A 92 1.83 -15.34 -13.97
N THR A 93 1.20 -15.81 -15.03
CA THR A 93 0.20 -15.04 -15.78
C THR A 93 -1.05 -14.78 -14.93
N GLU A 94 -1.59 -15.83 -14.29
CA GLU A 94 -2.76 -15.72 -13.40
C GLU A 94 -2.50 -14.74 -12.25
N LEU A 95 -1.32 -14.82 -11.62
CA LEU A 95 -0.91 -13.88 -10.58
C LEU A 95 -0.78 -12.44 -11.10
N ALA A 96 -0.24 -12.24 -12.31
CA ALA A 96 -0.12 -10.92 -12.92
C ALA A 96 -1.48 -10.30 -13.25
N ASP A 97 -2.48 -11.11 -13.57
CA ASP A 97 -3.85 -10.66 -13.84
C ASP A 97 -4.58 -10.28 -12.54
N LEU A 98 -4.45 -11.10 -11.49
CA LEU A 98 -4.99 -10.78 -10.15
C LEU A 98 -4.40 -9.50 -9.55
N LEU A 99 -3.15 -9.17 -9.88
CA LEU A 99 -2.48 -7.95 -9.43
C LEU A 99 -2.81 -6.71 -10.28
N ARG A 100 -3.55 -6.86 -11.38
CA ARG A 100 -4.01 -5.78 -12.27
C ARG A 100 -5.47 -5.39 -12.04
N SER A 101 -6.29 -6.31 -11.53
CA SER A 101 -7.68 -6.10 -11.06
C SER A 101 -7.72 -5.46 -9.68
#